data_AF-A0A480B7T3-F1
#
_entry.id   AF-A0A480B7T3-F1
#
_cell.length_a   1.000
_cell.length_b   1.000
_cell.length_c   1.000
_cell.angle_alpha   90.00
_cell.angle_beta   90.00
_cell.angle_gamma   90.00
#
_symmetry.space_group_name_H-M   'P 1'
#
loop_
_entity.id
_entity.type
_entity.pdbx_description
1 polymer ?
#
loop_
_entity_poly.entity_id
_entity_poly.type
_entity_poly.pdbx_seq_one_letter_code
_entity_poly.pdbx_strand_id
1 'polypeptide(L)'
;MKKLPIALVLAGLSVVTGVAHGATPEQATPKAIVASQQDALSVLPEQYKSYATKMNTVVKDTKNGYTFTIPWRVNDGVMIDMDVRSESEHVQGYSFNLSGPNQDDAYTVSFTKRNNTPQGNVSQKVWNTTWYDVPIKGMSDDEYLRIWRQHSNVFENNDVVGGFFPKKGAQAARWSRTTPKSYAEMTSTEQVHSIFEAEFIMEKDPTHRYNLVSTYPPVQAKFMEQGLLEIAIPTFTLLDTKKNSTLNNVKKMLVGSGDINVADGLRFMSPKGFTRINEPKKLAFTKDKIRLDVESFAVPIQAVSSAMPTMMGKQMLGDQYLKSLVDVNKATIDRYETHIIDGAVMFYVAGTMKNPESSDTDTAEPVAFGATIILGNNGNVGVARMIAPVGTVLTTPELVDVLDGFKLTNSLNINNSSQVL
;
A
#
# COMPACT_ATOMS: atom_id res chain seq x y z
N MET A 1 -28.15 -13.09 -20.96
CA MET A 1 -27.37 -12.26 -20.01
C MET A 1 -26.48 -13.18 -19.20
N LYS A 2 -25.21 -13.33 -19.60
CA LYS A 2 -24.23 -14.20 -18.93
C LYS A 2 -23.17 -13.30 -18.29
N LYS A 3 -23.02 -13.42 -16.97
CA LYS A 3 -21.97 -12.74 -16.18
C LYS A 3 -20.60 -13.33 -16.57
N LEU A 4 -19.61 -12.48 -16.85
CA LEU A 4 -18.22 -12.90 -17.00
C LEU A 4 -17.64 -13.25 -15.61
N PRO A 5 -16.87 -14.34 -15.46
CA PRO A 5 -16.10 -14.61 -14.26
C PRO A 5 -14.84 -13.74 -14.23
N ILE A 6 -14.61 -13.08 -13.09
CA ILE A 6 -13.34 -12.43 -12.76
C ILE A 6 -12.33 -13.56 -12.56
N ALA A 7 -11.42 -13.74 -13.52
CA ALA A 7 -10.24 -14.59 -13.35
C ALA A 7 -9.27 -13.88 -12.41
N LEU A 8 -9.45 -14.14 -11.12
CA LEU A 8 -8.50 -13.83 -10.07
C LEU A 8 -7.20 -14.59 -10.41
N VAL A 9 -6.12 -13.87 -10.75
CA VAL A 9 -4.79 -14.47 -10.94
C VAL A 9 -4.31 -14.93 -9.58
N LEU A 10 -4.69 -16.16 -9.24
CA LEU A 10 -4.34 -16.90 -8.02
C LEU A 10 -3.06 -17.73 -8.24
N ALA A 11 -2.10 -17.20 -9.01
CA ALA A 11 -0.87 -17.91 -9.34
C ALA A 11 0.15 -18.00 -8.17
N GLY A 12 -0.17 -17.47 -6.98
CA GLY A 12 0.73 -17.45 -5.81
C GLY A 12 0.46 -18.50 -4.73
N LEU A 13 -0.49 -19.43 -4.91
CA LEU A 13 -0.89 -20.37 -3.86
C LEU A 13 -1.09 -21.81 -4.38
N SER A 14 -0.08 -22.35 -5.09
CA SER A 14 0.12 -23.79 -5.21
C SER A 14 1.38 -24.09 -6.01
N VAL A 15 2.43 -24.57 -5.36
CA VAL A 15 3.28 -25.57 -6.00
C VAL A 15 2.56 -26.91 -5.80
N VAL A 16 2.55 -27.72 -6.85
CA VAL A 16 1.93 -29.06 -7.01
C VAL A 16 0.47 -29.07 -7.51
N THR A 17 0.29 -28.93 -8.83
CA THR A 17 -0.08 -30.04 -9.73
C THR A 17 -0.13 -29.52 -11.17
N GLY A 18 0.51 -30.26 -12.09
CA GLY A 18 0.52 -29.92 -13.50
C GLY A 18 -0.87 -30.01 -14.11
N VAL A 19 -1.33 -28.93 -14.75
CA VAL A 19 -2.38 -28.98 -15.76
C VAL A 19 -2.05 -27.97 -16.84
N ALA A 20 -1.85 -28.48 -18.06
CA ALA A 20 -1.76 -27.70 -19.27
C ALA A 20 -2.97 -26.76 -19.39
N HIS A 21 -2.74 -25.46 -19.50
CA HIS A 21 -3.80 -24.50 -19.78
C HIS A 21 -3.73 -24.12 -21.26
N GLY A 22 -4.65 -24.69 -22.03
CA GLY A 22 -4.95 -24.27 -23.39
C GLY A 22 -5.65 -22.90 -23.39
N ALA A 23 -5.14 -22.03 -24.27
CA ALA A 23 -5.81 -20.95 -25.00
C ALA A 23 -6.83 -20.03 -24.28
N THR A 24 -6.46 -18.73 -24.29
CA THR A 24 -7.24 -17.46 -24.34
C THR A 24 -7.71 -16.78 -23.04
N PRO A 25 -7.84 -15.42 -23.02
CA PRO A 25 -7.43 -14.40 -24.02
C PRO A 25 -6.31 -13.46 -23.53
N GLU A 26 -5.71 -12.70 -24.45
CA GLU A 26 -4.71 -11.64 -24.20
C GLU A 26 -4.87 -10.96 -22.83
N GLN A 27 -3.84 -11.04 -21.98
CA GLN A 27 -3.68 -10.11 -20.85
C GLN A 27 -3.32 -8.74 -21.42
N ALA A 28 -4.31 -8.07 -22.03
CA ALA A 28 -4.20 -6.66 -22.35
C ALA A 28 -3.98 -5.91 -21.04
N THR A 29 -2.93 -5.09 -20.97
CA THR A 29 -2.75 -4.10 -19.91
C THR A 29 -4.08 -3.39 -19.70
N PRO A 30 -4.66 -3.42 -18.48
CA PRO A 30 -5.96 -2.82 -18.26
C PRO A 30 -5.90 -1.37 -18.73
N LYS A 31 -6.81 -0.95 -19.63
CA LYS A 31 -6.88 0.43 -20.16
C LYS A 31 -6.83 1.51 -19.05
N ALA A 32 -7.24 1.14 -17.84
CA ALA A 32 -7.16 1.94 -16.62
C ALA A 32 -5.71 2.31 -16.20
N ILE A 33 -4.71 1.47 -16.45
CA ILE A 33 -3.29 1.73 -16.11
C ILE A 33 -2.73 2.87 -16.98
N VAL A 34 -2.91 2.77 -18.31
CA VAL A 34 -2.45 3.78 -19.27
C VAL A 34 -3.16 5.12 -19.01
N ALA A 35 -4.48 5.08 -18.77
CA ALA A 35 -5.26 6.28 -18.45
C ALA A 35 -4.78 6.96 -17.16
N SER A 36 -4.60 6.20 -16.07
CA SER A 36 -4.13 6.73 -14.78
C SER A 36 -2.78 7.45 -14.90
N GLN A 37 -1.83 6.84 -15.62
CA GLN A 37 -0.49 7.39 -15.77
C GLN A 37 -0.47 8.61 -16.71
N GLN A 38 -1.27 8.59 -17.78
CA GLN A 38 -1.43 9.73 -18.69
C GLN A 38 -2.10 10.92 -18.00
N ASP A 39 -3.15 10.67 -17.20
CA ASP A 39 -3.84 11.69 -16.43
C ASP A 39 -2.89 12.34 -15.42
N ALA A 40 -2.11 11.54 -14.69
CA ALA A 40 -1.09 12.05 -13.77
C ALA A 40 -0.06 12.95 -14.49
N LEU A 41 0.45 12.51 -15.64
CA LEU A 41 1.39 13.31 -16.46
C LEU A 41 0.78 14.61 -17.00
N SER A 42 -0.54 14.66 -17.20
CA SER A 42 -1.25 15.85 -17.67
C SER A 42 -1.54 16.87 -16.57
N VAL A 43 -1.72 16.41 -15.33
CA VAL A 43 -2.11 17.24 -14.18
C VAL A 43 -0.91 17.70 -13.37
N LEU A 44 0.05 16.81 -13.11
CA LEU A 44 1.20 17.09 -12.26
C LEU A 44 2.07 18.22 -12.85
N PRO A 45 2.50 19.19 -12.02
CA PRO A 45 3.49 20.18 -12.44
C PRO A 45 4.78 19.53 -12.96
N GLU A 46 5.48 20.21 -13.89
CA GLU A 46 6.63 19.65 -14.61
C GLU A 46 7.68 19.04 -13.68
N GLN A 47 8.04 19.76 -12.61
CA GLN A 47 9.04 19.34 -11.63
C GLN A 47 8.61 18.14 -10.78
N TYR A 48 7.34 17.73 -10.82
CA TYR A 48 6.74 16.66 -10.03
C TYR A 48 6.20 15.50 -10.88
N LYS A 49 6.45 15.49 -12.20
CA LYS A 49 6.00 14.42 -13.10
C LYS A 49 6.56 13.04 -12.77
N SER A 50 7.67 12.95 -12.04
CA SER A 50 8.22 11.67 -11.58
C SER A 50 7.23 10.89 -10.71
N TYR A 51 6.33 11.56 -9.98
CA TYR A 51 5.30 10.94 -9.16
C TYR A 51 4.22 10.19 -9.96
N ALA A 52 4.17 10.35 -11.28
CA ALA A 52 3.35 9.50 -12.15
C ALA A 52 3.82 8.04 -12.16
N THR A 53 5.03 7.75 -11.65
CA THR A 53 5.58 6.38 -11.54
C THR A 53 6.19 6.12 -10.17
N LYS A 54 7.06 7.02 -9.69
CA LYS A 54 7.83 6.90 -8.46
C LYS A 54 7.16 7.72 -7.36
N MET A 55 6.23 7.10 -6.65
CA MET A 55 5.53 7.69 -5.52
C MET A 55 5.46 6.64 -4.41
N ASN A 56 5.85 6.99 -3.19
CA ASN A 56 5.70 6.03 -2.08
C ASN A 56 4.21 5.79 -1.84
N THR A 57 3.84 4.51 -1.74
CA THR A 57 2.55 4.08 -1.24
C THR A 57 2.77 3.39 0.09
N VAL A 58 2.36 4.05 1.17
CA VAL A 58 2.44 3.56 2.55
C VAL A 58 1.14 2.83 2.88
N VAL A 59 1.23 1.58 3.31
CA VAL A 59 0.08 0.79 3.75
C VAL A 59 0.19 0.58 5.26
N LYS A 60 -0.86 0.93 6.00
CA LYS A 60 -0.98 0.69 7.45
C LYS A 60 -2.27 -0.09 7.69
N ASP A 61 -2.13 -1.36 8.03
CA ASP A 61 -3.24 -2.24 8.32
C ASP A 61 -3.27 -2.50 9.83
N THR A 62 -4.10 -1.72 10.52
CA THR A 62 -4.25 -1.81 11.97
C THR A 62 -5.04 -3.05 12.38
N LYS A 63 -5.92 -3.56 11.50
CA LYS A 63 -6.67 -4.80 11.71
C LYS A 63 -5.74 -6.02 11.73
N ASN A 64 -4.83 -6.10 10.77
CA ASN A 64 -3.91 -7.24 10.61
C ASN A 64 -2.54 -7.02 11.30
N GLY A 65 -2.29 -5.81 11.78
CA GLY A 65 -1.20 -5.46 12.69
C GLY A 65 0.15 -5.23 11.99
N TYR A 66 0.17 -4.67 10.78
CA TYR A 66 1.41 -4.42 10.05
C TYR A 66 1.37 -3.12 9.23
N THR A 67 2.55 -2.67 8.82
CA THR A 67 2.74 -1.60 7.84
C THR A 67 3.90 -1.91 6.91
N PHE A 68 3.82 -1.44 5.67
CA PHE A 68 4.89 -1.52 4.67
C PHE A 68 4.77 -0.35 3.67
N THR A 69 5.82 -0.08 2.92
CA THR A 69 5.83 0.95 1.87
C THR A 69 6.31 0.35 0.56
N ILE A 70 5.61 0.60 -0.54
CA ILE A 70 6.12 0.33 -1.89
C ILE A 70 6.51 1.65 -2.58
N PRO A 71 7.61 1.70 -3.35
CA PRO A 71 8.10 2.95 -3.94
C PRO A 71 7.44 3.33 -5.27
N TRP A 72 6.22 2.86 -5.49
CA TRP A 72 5.52 3.04 -6.76
C TRP A 72 4.10 3.55 -6.56
N ARG A 73 3.66 4.30 -7.57
CA ARG A 73 2.26 4.67 -7.72
C ARG A 73 1.41 3.43 -7.99
N VAL A 74 0.28 3.34 -7.29
CA VAL A 74 -0.69 2.26 -7.41
C VAL A 74 -1.82 2.66 -8.35
N ASN A 75 -1.99 2.02 -9.49
CA ASN A 75 -3.09 2.32 -10.40
C ASN A 75 -4.43 1.77 -9.90
N ASP A 76 -4.40 0.58 -9.30
CA ASP A 76 -5.58 -0.08 -8.74
C ASP A 76 -5.16 -1.04 -7.63
N GLY A 77 -6.10 -1.40 -6.76
CA GLY A 77 -5.85 -2.31 -5.65
C GLY A 77 -7.09 -3.00 -5.10
N VAL A 78 -6.87 -4.22 -4.61
CA VAL A 78 -7.86 -5.02 -3.91
C VAL A 78 -7.36 -5.41 -2.53
N MET A 79 -8.28 -5.38 -1.56
CA MET A 79 -8.06 -6.04 -0.27
C MET A 79 -8.40 -7.52 -0.43
N ILE A 80 -7.53 -8.36 0.10
CA ILE A 80 -7.67 -9.80 0.13
C ILE A 80 -8.14 -10.18 1.54
N ASP A 81 -9.22 -10.95 1.63
CA ASP A 81 -9.70 -11.57 2.87
C ASP A 81 -10.46 -12.83 2.45
N MET A 82 -9.78 -13.99 2.45
CA MET A 82 -10.35 -15.23 1.93
C MET A 82 -9.85 -16.48 2.64
N ASP A 83 -10.73 -17.47 2.76
CA ASP A 83 -10.36 -18.82 3.15
C ASP A 83 -9.84 -19.58 1.94
N VAL A 84 -8.71 -20.26 2.09
CA VAL A 84 -8.08 -21.08 1.05
C VAL A 84 -8.08 -22.53 1.49
N ARG A 85 -8.32 -23.43 0.53
CA ARG A 85 -8.35 -24.89 0.77
C ARG A 85 -6.96 -25.49 1.04
N SER A 86 -5.92 -24.67 1.12
CA SER A 86 -4.54 -25.09 1.36
C SER A 86 -4.19 -25.02 2.85
N GLU A 87 -2.97 -25.44 3.20
CA GLU A 87 -2.40 -25.38 4.55
C GLU A 87 -2.40 -23.97 5.17
N SER A 88 -2.59 -22.93 4.36
CA SER A 88 -2.65 -21.55 4.81
C SER A 88 -3.98 -21.18 5.46
N GLU A 89 -5.04 -21.98 5.28
CA GLU A 89 -6.43 -21.83 5.77
C GLU A 89 -7.11 -20.49 5.46
N HIS A 90 -6.49 -19.37 5.82
CA HIS A 90 -6.96 -18.00 5.68
C HIS A 90 -5.83 -17.07 5.20
N VAL A 91 -6.13 -16.21 4.23
CA VAL A 91 -5.19 -15.27 3.63
C VAL A 91 -5.80 -13.87 3.62
N GLN A 92 -5.04 -12.90 4.11
CA GLN A 92 -5.46 -11.50 4.20
C GLN A 92 -4.37 -10.57 3.68
N GLY A 93 -4.76 -9.43 3.10
CA GLY A 93 -3.81 -8.38 2.77
C GLY A 93 -4.22 -7.53 1.57
N TYR A 94 -3.26 -7.20 0.71
CA TYR A 94 -3.46 -6.27 -0.40
C TYR A 94 -2.79 -6.79 -1.67
N SER A 95 -3.39 -6.49 -2.82
CA SER A 95 -2.78 -6.68 -4.13
C SER A 95 -3.00 -5.42 -4.97
N PHE A 96 -1.95 -4.97 -5.64
CA PHE A 96 -1.89 -3.72 -6.37
C PHE A 96 -1.40 -3.91 -7.79
N ASN A 97 -1.99 -3.15 -8.71
CA ASN A 97 -1.43 -2.87 -10.04
C ASN A 97 -0.63 -1.56 -9.95
N LEU A 98 0.56 -1.51 -10.54
CA LEU A 98 1.50 -0.41 -10.38
C LEU A 98 1.71 0.37 -11.69
N SER A 99 2.09 1.64 -11.56
CA SER A 99 2.59 2.43 -12.69
C SER A 99 4.07 2.08 -12.91
N GLY A 100 4.36 1.36 -13.98
CA GLY A 100 5.72 0.99 -14.35
C GLY A 100 6.44 2.01 -15.24
N PRO A 101 7.71 1.77 -15.57
CA PRO A 101 8.48 2.58 -16.51
C PRO A 101 7.94 2.50 -17.95
N ASN A 102 7.26 1.42 -18.29
CA ASN A 102 6.56 1.24 -19.56
C ASN A 102 5.05 1.09 -19.29
N GLN A 103 4.23 1.80 -20.07
CA GLN A 103 2.78 1.85 -19.89
C GLN A 103 2.06 0.61 -20.42
N ASP A 104 2.72 -0.12 -21.32
CA ASP A 104 2.14 -1.31 -21.98
C ASP A 104 2.45 -2.62 -21.24
N ASP A 105 3.23 -2.55 -20.16
CA ASP A 105 3.66 -3.71 -19.38
C ASP A 105 2.86 -3.82 -18.07
N ALA A 106 2.62 -5.05 -17.61
CA ALA A 106 1.94 -5.30 -16.35
C ALA A 106 2.92 -5.41 -15.17
N TYR A 107 2.68 -4.62 -14.13
CA TYR A 107 3.43 -4.65 -12.87
C TYR A 107 2.47 -4.82 -11.73
N THR A 108 2.72 -5.81 -10.88
CA THR A 108 1.90 -6.06 -9.70
C THR A 108 2.76 -6.22 -8.46
N VAL A 109 2.19 -5.88 -7.31
CA VAL A 109 2.73 -6.26 -6.01
C VAL A 109 1.59 -6.61 -5.07
N SER A 110 1.74 -7.71 -4.35
CA SER A 110 0.84 -8.12 -3.30
C SER A 110 1.61 -8.30 -2.01
N PHE A 111 0.92 -8.02 -0.92
CA PHE A 111 1.42 -8.25 0.42
C PHE A 111 0.33 -8.95 1.22
N THR A 112 0.63 -10.17 1.69
CA THR A 112 -0.35 -10.99 2.39
C THR A 112 0.19 -11.52 3.72
N LYS A 113 -0.74 -11.70 4.66
CA LYS A 113 -0.60 -12.44 5.91
C LYS A 113 -1.41 -13.73 5.78
N ARG A 114 -0.80 -14.85 6.14
CA ARG A 114 -1.44 -16.17 6.12
C ARG A 114 -1.11 -16.97 7.37
N ASN A 115 -1.98 -17.93 7.72
CA ASN A 115 -1.68 -18.84 8.83
C ASN A 115 -0.42 -19.66 8.51
N ASN A 116 0.36 -19.93 9.54
CA ASN A 116 1.57 -20.71 9.47
C ASN A 116 1.47 -21.91 10.43
N THR A 117 0.48 -22.75 10.17
CA THR A 117 0.15 -23.93 10.97
C THR A 117 1.16 -25.06 10.69
N PRO A 118 1.87 -25.58 11.71
CA PRO A 118 2.77 -26.72 11.54
C PRO A 118 2.02 -27.95 11.04
N GLN A 119 2.65 -28.70 10.13
CA GLN A 119 2.12 -29.98 9.65
C GLN A 119 2.65 -31.14 10.49
N GLY A 120 1.81 -32.15 10.72
CA GLY A 120 2.15 -33.34 11.51
C GLY A 120 2.44 -33.03 12.98
N ASN A 121 3.31 -33.84 13.61
CA ASN A 121 3.70 -33.67 15.02
C ASN A 121 4.89 -32.72 15.22
N VAL A 122 5.03 -31.70 14.37
CA VAL A 122 6.14 -30.73 14.43
C VAL A 122 5.76 -29.52 15.28
N SER A 123 6.64 -29.11 16.19
CA SER A 123 6.42 -27.89 16.97
C SER A 123 6.54 -26.62 16.11
N GLN A 124 5.82 -25.56 16.44
CA GLN A 124 5.91 -24.25 15.75
C GLN A 124 7.36 -23.74 15.64
N LYS A 125 8.16 -23.92 16.70
CA LYS A 125 9.56 -23.49 16.72
C LYS A 125 10.39 -24.20 15.66
N VAL A 126 10.23 -25.51 15.53
CA VAL A 126 10.94 -26.31 14.52
C VAL A 126 10.44 -25.90 13.14
N TRP A 127 9.12 -25.90 12.93
CA TRP A 127 8.48 -25.49 11.68
C TRP A 127 8.98 -24.14 11.14
N ASN A 128 9.11 -23.14 12.02
CA ASN A 128 9.54 -21.79 11.65
C ASN A 128 11.04 -21.67 11.32
N THR A 129 11.84 -22.67 11.68
CA THR A 129 13.31 -22.61 11.56
C THR A 129 13.88 -23.67 10.63
N THR A 130 13.00 -24.38 9.90
CA THR A 130 13.37 -25.42 8.94
C THR A 130 12.82 -25.14 7.55
N TRP A 131 13.55 -25.59 6.53
CA TRP A 131 13.12 -25.65 5.14
C TRP A 131 13.14 -27.12 4.70
N TYR A 132 11.97 -27.69 4.43
CA TYR A 132 11.81 -29.15 4.20
C TYR A 132 12.54 -29.97 5.29
N ASP A 133 12.23 -29.69 6.55
CA ASP A 133 12.84 -30.31 7.76
C ASP A 133 14.36 -30.09 7.96
N VAL A 134 15.01 -29.30 7.10
CA VAL A 134 16.43 -28.94 7.25
C VAL A 134 16.57 -27.58 7.94
N PRO A 135 17.38 -27.44 9.01
CA PRO A 135 17.59 -26.17 9.69
C PRO A 135 18.06 -25.04 8.75
N ILE A 136 17.39 -23.89 8.80
CA ILE A 136 17.70 -22.71 7.97
C ILE A 136 18.98 -22.00 8.43
N LYS A 137 19.30 -22.07 9.72
CA LYS A 137 20.44 -21.35 10.30
C LYS A 137 21.76 -21.84 9.69
N GLY A 138 22.45 -20.93 9.00
CA GLY A 138 23.74 -21.22 8.35
C GLY A 138 23.62 -21.88 6.98
N MET A 139 22.40 -22.05 6.46
CA MET A 139 22.16 -22.58 5.11
C MET A 139 22.60 -21.56 4.06
N SER A 140 23.37 -22.02 3.07
CA SER A 140 23.73 -21.20 1.90
C SER A 140 22.61 -21.16 0.85
N ASP A 141 22.66 -20.19 -0.06
CA ASP A 141 21.69 -20.07 -1.16
C ASP A 141 21.73 -21.30 -2.08
N ASP A 142 22.90 -21.88 -2.32
CA ASP A 142 23.06 -23.11 -3.10
C ASP A 142 22.38 -24.31 -2.41
N GLU A 143 22.52 -24.43 -1.09
CA GLU A 143 21.84 -25.48 -0.32
C GLU A 143 20.33 -25.28 -0.32
N TYR A 144 19.86 -24.04 -0.16
CA TYR A 144 18.44 -23.67 -0.25
C TYR A 144 17.84 -24.10 -1.59
N LEU A 145 18.48 -23.71 -2.70
CA LEU A 145 18.01 -24.04 -4.05
C LEU A 145 18.10 -25.54 -4.33
N ARG A 146 19.15 -26.22 -3.85
CA ARG A 146 19.29 -27.68 -3.98
C ARG A 146 18.15 -28.42 -3.30
N ILE A 147 17.82 -28.06 -2.06
CA ILE A 147 16.71 -28.66 -1.32
C ILE A 147 15.40 -28.37 -2.04
N TRP A 148 15.15 -27.11 -2.41
CA TRP A 148 13.90 -26.77 -3.10
C TRP A 148 13.71 -27.55 -4.42
N ARG A 149 14.79 -27.73 -5.19
CA ARG A 149 14.77 -28.52 -6.44
C ARG A 149 14.41 -29.99 -6.21
N GLN A 150 14.73 -30.57 -5.06
CA GLN A 150 14.35 -31.95 -4.73
C GLN A 150 12.86 -32.11 -4.42
N HIS A 151 12.18 -31.01 -4.08
CA HIS A 151 10.80 -31.01 -3.60
C HIS A 151 9.83 -30.22 -4.49
N SER A 152 10.28 -29.67 -5.62
CA SER A 152 9.46 -28.83 -6.50
C SER A 152 9.82 -29.01 -7.97
N ASN A 153 8.79 -29.11 -8.82
CA ASN A 153 8.92 -29.15 -10.27
C ASN A 153 9.07 -27.76 -10.92
N VAL A 154 9.07 -26.68 -10.13
CA VAL A 154 9.18 -25.30 -10.67
C VAL A 154 10.43 -25.09 -11.54
N PHE A 155 11.52 -25.81 -11.26
CA PHE A 155 12.80 -25.71 -11.97
C PHE A 155 12.81 -26.33 -13.38
N GLU A 156 11.79 -27.13 -13.72
CA GLU A 156 11.71 -27.77 -15.04
C GLU A 156 11.59 -26.72 -16.15
N ASN A 157 10.66 -25.77 -15.98
CA ASN A 157 10.33 -24.76 -16.99
C ASN A 157 10.79 -23.34 -16.63
N ASN A 158 11.40 -23.15 -15.46
CA ASN A 158 11.81 -21.84 -14.98
C ASN A 158 13.27 -21.81 -14.53
N ASP A 159 13.90 -20.68 -14.75
CA ASP A 159 15.13 -20.27 -14.10
C ASP A 159 14.77 -19.63 -12.75
N VAL A 160 15.28 -20.24 -11.69
CA VAL A 160 14.96 -19.85 -10.32
C VAL A 160 16.25 -19.47 -9.59
N VAL A 161 16.25 -18.27 -9.02
CA VAL A 161 17.28 -17.79 -8.09
C VAL A 161 16.61 -17.43 -6.79
N GLY A 162 17.34 -17.46 -5.67
CA GLY A 162 16.76 -17.17 -4.37
C GLY A 162 17.63 -17.67 -3.24
N GLY A 163 17.19 -17.40 -2.03
CA GLY A 163 17.99 -17.68 -0.85
C GLY A 163 17.39 -17.15 0.44
N PHE A 164 18.18 -17.20 1.50
CA PHE A 164 17.83 -16.60 2.78
C PHE A 164 18.42 -15.20 2.89
N PHE A 165 17.73 -14.31 3.60
CA PHE A 165 18.24 -12.97 3.83
C PHE A 165 17.99 -12.52 5.27
N PRO A 166 18.84 -11.66 5.84
CA PRO A 166 18.62 -11.15 7.19
C PRO A 166 17.44 -10.16 7.20
N LYS A 167 16.40 -10.47 7.97
CA LYS A 167 15.30 -9.53 8.30
C LYS A 167 15.23 -9.35 9.80
N LYS A 168 15.37 -8.11 10.27
CA LYS A 168 15.30 -7.77 11.69
C LYS A 168 13.98 -8.24 12.30
N GLY A 169 14.06 -9.02 13.37
CA GLY A 169 12.90 -9.54 14.10
C GLY A 169 12.18 -10.70 13.40
N ALA A 170 12.76 -11.30 12.36
CA ALA A 170 12.25 -12.51 11.72
C ALA A 170 13.01 -13.76 12.18
N GLN A 171 12.30 -14.87 12.35
CA GLN A 171 12.86 -16.20 12.61
C GLN A 171 13.40 -16.83 11.33
N ALA A 172 12.73 -16.56 10.22
CA ALA A 172 13.12 -16.97 8.88
C ALA A 172 12.66 -15.91 7.89
N ALA A 173 13.50 -15.62 6.90
CA ALA A 173 13.18 -14.75 5.79
C ALA A 173 13.91 -15.26 4.54
N ARG A 174 13.15 -15.45 3.47
CA ARG A 174 13.62 -16.01 2.22
C ARG A 174 13.05 -15.28 1.03
N TRP A 175 13.74 -15.34 -0.09
CA TRP A 175 13.27 -14.75 -1.32
C TRP A 175 13.56 -15.68 -2.50
N SER A 176 12.82 -15.47 -3.58
CA SER A 176 13.11 -16.11 -4.85
C SER A 176 12.62 -15.26 -6.01
N ARG A 177 13.30 -15.39 -7.15
CA ARG A 177 12.81 -14.93 -8.43
C ARG A 177 12.72 -16.11 -9.38
N THR A 178 11.55 -16.26 -10.00
CA THR A 178 11.24 -17.28 -10.99
C THR A 178 11.03 -16.59 -12.33
N THR A 179 11.81 -16.97 -13.35
CA THR A 179 11.68 -16.48 -14.72
C THR A 179 11.48 -17.67 -15.65
N PRO A 180 10.44 -17.71 -16.50
CA PRO A 180 10.26 -18.80 -17.45
C PRO A 180 11.42 -18.90 -18.45
N LYS A 181 11.91 -20.12 -18.71
CA LYS A 181 13.04 -20.36 -19.64
C LYS A 181 12.75 -19.94 -21.07
N SER A 182 11.48 -19.96 -21.47
CA SER A 182 11.02 -19.49 -22.78
C SER A 182 11.37 -18.03 -23.06
N TYR A 183 11.60 -17.23 -22.03
CA TYR A 183 12.13 -15.87 -22.18
C TYR A 183 13.59 -15.87 -22.64
N ALA A 184 14.46 -16.63 -21.97
CA ALA A 184 15.88 -16.71 -22.29
C ALA A 184 16.12 -17.38 -23.66
N GLU A 185 15.29 -18.37 -23.97
CA GLU A 185 15.33 -19.09 -25.26
C GLU A 185 14.64 -18.32 -26.40
N MET A 186 13.96 -17.21 -26.10
CA MET A 186 13.16 -16.42 -27.04
C MET A 186 12.14 -17.27 -27.84
N THR A 187 11.59 -18.30 -27.20
CA THR A 187 10.68 -19.27 -27.84
C THR A 187 9.20 -18.92 -27.65
N SER A 188 8.88 -17.97 -26.77
CA SER A 188 7.51 -17.51 -26.53
C SER A 188 7.11 -16.38 -27.48
N THR A 189 5.93 -16.49 -28.08
CA THR A 189 5.24 -15.37 -28.75
C THR A 189 4.35 -14.56 -27.79
N GLU A 190 4.19 -15.02 -26.55
CA GLU A 190 3.39 -14.38 -25.50
C GLU A 190 4.27 -13.55 -24.56
N GLN A 191 3.67 -12.54 -23.90
CA GLN A 191 4.33 -11.76 -22.85
C GLN A 191 4.68 -12.66 -21.66
N VAL A 192 5.97 -12.79 -21.40
CA VAL A 192 6.51 -13.56 -20.27
C VAL A 192 6.77 -12.62 -19.10
N HIS A 193 6.46 -13.07 -17.88
CA HIS A 193 6.71 -12.32 -16.65
C HIS A 193 7.61 -13.09 -15.70
N SER A 194 8.49 -12.36 -15.00
CA SER A 194 9.18 -12.83 -13.80
C SER A 194 8.27 -12.67 -12.59
N ILE A 195 8.41 -13.58 -11.63
CA ILE A 195 7.75 -13.50 -10.32
C ILE A 195 8.85 -13.39 -9.26
N PHE A 196 8.82 -12.33 -8.48
CA PHE A 196 9.61 -12.18 -7.27
C PHE A 196 8.74 -12.48 -6.05
N GLU A 197 9.25 -13.29 -5.13
CA GLU A 197 8.61 -13.58 -3.86
C GLU A 197 9.59 -13.30 -2.72
N ALA A 198 9.11 -12.65 -1.67
CA ALA A 198 9.77 -12.63 -0.38
C ALA A 198 8.80 -13.12 0.68
N GLU A 199 9.27 -13.98 1.56
CA GLU A 199 8.50 -14.56 2.64
C GLU A 199 9.25 -14.42 3.95
N PHE A 200 8.57 -14.03 5.02
CA PHE A 200 9.16 -13.96 6.34
C PHE A 200 8.18 -14.32 7.46
N ILE A 201 8.71 -14.94 8.50
CA ILE A 201 8.00 -15.33 9.73
C ILE A 201 8.58 -14.50 10.87
N MET A 202 7.76 -13.68 11.52
CA MET A 202 8.23 -12.75 12.54
C MET A 202 8.35 -13.43 13.90
N GLU A 203 9.35 -13.06 14.70
CA GLU A 203 9.51 -13.56 16.08
C GLU A 203 8.31 -13.20 16.97
N LYS A 204 7.77 -11.99 16.79
CA LYS A 204 6.63 -11.48 17.55
C LYS A 204 5.28 -11.95 17.03
N ASP A 205 5.24 -12.60 15.86
CA ASP A 205 4.03 -13.21 15.31
C ASP A 205 4.37 -14.58 14.65
N PRO A 206 4.72 -15.60 15.46
CA PRO A 206 5.28 -16.86 14.97
C PRO A 206 4.26 -17.77 14.28
N THR A 207 2.96 -17.53 14.48
CA THR A 207 1.86 -18.33 13.93
C THR A 207 1.40 -17.84 12.57
N HIS A 208 1.98 -16.75 12.07
CA HIS A 208 1.67 -16.20 10.76
C HIS A 208 2.93 -16.06 9.91
N ARG A 209 2.70 -16.09 8.62
CA ARG A 209 3.72 -15.90 7.59
C ARG A 209 3.29 -14.73 6.72
N TYR A 210 4.24 -13.86 6.44
CA TYR A 210 4.04 -12.69 5.61
C TYR A 210 4.71 -12.92 4.26
N ASN A 211 4.02 -12.57 3.19
CA ASN A 211 4.48 -12.83 1.85
C ASN A 211 4.27 -11.60 0.96
N LEU A 212 5.36 -11.14 0.37
CA LEU A 212 5.36 -10.17 -0.71
C LEU A 212 5.53 -10.94 -2.02
N VAL A 213 4.65 -10.72 -2.99
CA VAL A 213 4.79 -11.27 -4.35
C VAL A 213 4.67 -10.15 -5.35
N SER A 214 5.54 -10.12 -6.35
CA SER A 214 5.51 -9.15 -7.43
C SER A 214 5.71 -9.83 -8.78
N THR A 215 4.90 -9.43 -9.76
CA THR A 215 5.00 -9.90 -11.14
C THR A 215 5.37 -8.73 -12.04
N TYR A 216 6.35 -8.92 -12.92
CA TYR A 216 6.86 -7.89 -13.82
C TYR A 216 7.57 -8.49 -15.04
N PRO A 217 7.70 -7.75 -16.16
CA PRO A 217 8.46 -8.23 -17.31
C PRO A 217 9.93 -8.47 -16.95
N PRO A 218 10.57 -9.57 -17.38
CA PRO A 218 11.95 -9.89 -17.00
C PRO A 218 12.96 -8.78 -17.33
N VAL A 219 12.73 -8.02 -18.42
CA VAL A 219 13.56 -6.87 -18.81
C VAL A 219 13.57 -5.74 -17.77
N GLN A 220 12.56 -5.70 -16.88
CA GLN A 220 12.39 -4.69 -15.84
C GLN A 220 12.83 -5.18 -14.45
N ALA A 221 13.51 -6.33 -14.38
CA ALA A 221 14.04 -6.91 -13.15
C ALA A 221 14.78 -5.89 -12.27
N LYS A 222 15.68 -5.11 -12.86
CA LYS A 222 16.45 -4.11 -12.11
C LYS A 222 15.55 -3.05 -11.44
N PHE A 223 14.53 -2.56 -12.14
CA PHE A 223 13.63 -1.53 -11.62
C PHE A 223 12.80 -2.07 -10.45
N MET A 224 12.21 -3.26 -10.61
CA MET A 224 11.34 -3.85 -9.60
C MET A 224 12.13 -4.36 -8.41
N GLU A 225 13.18 -5.16 -8.64
CA GLU A 225 13.95 -5.77 -7.55
C GLU A 225 14.63 -4.73 -6.67
N GLN A 226 15.10 -3.62 -7.25
CA GLN A 226 15.65 -2.51 -6.46
C GLN A 226 14.59 -1.96 -5.48
N GLY A 227 13.39 -1.63 -5.96
CA GLY A 227 12.33 -1.13 -5.09
C GLY A 227 11.84 -2.14 -4.06
N LEU A 228 11.83 -3.43 -4.40
CA LEU A 228 11.44 -4.50 -3.48
C LEU A 228 12.47 -4.69 -2.36
N LEU A 229 13.75 -4.80 -2.72
CA LEU A 229 14.84 -5.12 -1.80
C LEU A 229 15.28 -3.92 -0.96
N GLU A 230 15.28 -2.71 -1.52
CA GLU A 230 15.75 -1.50 -0.83
C GLU A 230 14.64 -0.80 -0.03
N ILE A 231 13.37 -0.99 -0.40
CA ILE A 231 12.24 -0.25 0.20
C ILE A 231 11.15 -1.18 0.73
N ALA A 232 10.53 -2.02 -0.11
CA ALA A 232 9.33 -2.77 0.29
C ALA A 232 9.59 -3.76 1.43
N ILE A 233 10.61 -4.61 1.30
CA ILE A 233 10.96 -5.59 2.33
C ILE A 233 11.52 -4.91 3.59
N PRO A 234 12.44 -3.93 3.50
CA PRO A 234 12.96 -3.24 4.69
C PRO A 234 11.90 -2.51 5.51
N THR A 235 10.97 -1.82 4.85
CA THR A 235 9.93 -1.00 5.52
C THR A 235 8.84 -1.82 6.20
N PHE A 236 8.68 -3.10 5.85
CA PHE A 236 7.73 -3.97 6.55
C PHE A 236 8.03 -4.01 8.05
N THR A 237 7.03 -3.71 8.88
CA THR A 237 7.09 -3.87 10.33
C THR A 237 5.75 -4.29 10.91
N LEU A 238 5.80 -5.00 12.04
CA LEU A 238 4.61 -5.26 12.85
C LEU A 238 4.25 -4.02 13.65
N LEU A 239 2.97 -3.67 13.65
CA LEU A 239 2.44 -2.63 14.51
C LEU A 239 2.38 -3.13 15.95
N ASP A 240 2.71 -2.27 16.91
CA ASP A 240 2.58 -2.57 18.34
C ASP A 240 1.11 -2.52 18.76
N THR A 241 0.36 -3.59 18.47
CA THR A 241 -1.06 -3.70 18.81
C THR A 241 -1.30 -3.95 20.30
N LYS A 242 -0.27 -4.33 21.07
CA LYS A 242 -0.36 -4.57 22.54
C LYS A 242 -0.56 -3.30 23.36
N LYS A 243 -0.38 -2.11 22.78
CA LYS A 243 -0.86 -0.86 23.41
C LYS A 243 -2.39 -0.72 23.44
N ASN A 244 -3.12 -1.62 22.78
CA ASN A 244 -4.59 -1.65 22.76
C ASN A 244 -5.21 -2.93 23.38
N SER A 245 -4.46 -3.77 24.09
CA SER A 245 -5.01 -4.95 24.76
C SER A 245 -5.39 -4.66 26.22
N THR A 246 -6.69 -4.49 26.45
CA THR A 246 -7.44 -4.75 27.70
C THR A 246 -6.74 -4.48 29.04
N LEU A 247 -7.06 -3.33 29.63
CA LEU A 247 -7.06 -3.16 31.09
C LEU A 247 -8.26 -3.93 31.68
N ASN A 248 -7.96 -4.79 32.64
CA ASN A 248 -8.87 -5.57 33.49
C ASN A 248 -10.28 -4.96 33.68
N ASN A 249 -11.31 -5.73 33.33
CA ASN A 249 -12.68 -5.66 33.87
C ASN A 249 -13.43 -4.32 33.86
N VAL A 250 -13.04 -3.39 32.99
CA VAL A 250 -13.93 -2.32 32.56
C VAL A 250 -14.10 -2.48 31.07
N LYS A 251 -15.32 -2.80 30.60
CA LYS A 251 -15.77 -2.44 29.25
C LYS A 251 -15.75 -0.91 29.16
N LYS A 252 -14.56 -0.31 29.14
CA LYS A 252 -14.40 1.04 28.67
C LYS A 252 -14.47 0.85 27.17
N MET A 253 -15.60 1.22 26.58
CA MET A 253 -15.71 1.41 25.15
C MET A 253 -14.41 2.03 24.65
N LEU A 254 -13.59 1.28 23.94
CA LEU A 254 -12.53 1.81 23.09
C LEU A 254 -13.14 2.26 21.74
N VAL A 255 -14.38 2.73 21.80
CA VAL A 255 -14.88 3.72 20.86
C VAL A 255 -14.51 5.02 21.54
N GLY A 256 -13.48 5.71 21.06
CA GLY A 256 -13.26 7.08 21.49
C GLY A 256 -14.59 7.82 21.35
N SER A 257 -15.12 8.35 22.44
CA SER A 257 -16.23 9.28 22.45
C SER A 257 -15.81 10.64 21.84
N GLY A 258 -15.04 10.65 20.74
CA GLY A 258 -14.27 11.82 20.33
C GLY A 258 -13.81 11.89 18.87
N ASP A 259 -14.22 10.97 17.98
CA ASP A 259 -14.06 11.23 16.54
C ASP A 259 -14.92 12.45 16.17
N ILE A 260 -14.31 13.42 15.50
CA ILE A 260 -14.94 14.68 15.11
C ILE A 260 -15.65 14.44 13.79
N ASN A 261 -16.96 14.70 13.72
CA ASN A 261 -17.67 14.71 12.44
C ASN A 261 -17.22 15.94 11.64
N VAL A 262 -16.65 15.71 10.46
CA VAL A 262 -16.19 16.78 9.56
C VAL A 262 -17.28 17.06 8.51
N ALA A 263 -17.78 16.01 7.86
CA ALA A 263 -18.87 16.06 6.90
C ALA A 263 -19.67 14.74 6.93
N ASP A 264 -20.74 14.66 6.15
CA ASP A 264 -21.45 13.39 6.00
C ASP A 264 -20.52 12.31 5.40
N GLY A 265 -20.52 11.13 6.03
CA GLY A 265 -19.62 10.04 5.67
C GLY A 265 -18.13 10.27 5.98
N LEU A 266 -17.75 11.37 6.64
CA LEU A 266 -16.35 11.71 6.96
C LEU A 266 -16.15 12.14 8.42
N ARG A 267 -15.28 11.41 9.13
CA ARG A 267 -14.83 11.72 10.48
C ARG A 267 -13.33 11.95 10.53
N PHE A 268 -12.88 12.65 11.56
CA PHE A 268 -11.48 12.85 11.87
C PHE A 268 -11.19 12.47 13.32
N MET A 269 -10.15 11.68 13.55
CA MET A 269 -9.71 11.30 14.89
C MET A 269 -9.27 12.53 15.67
N SER A 270 -9.69 12.63 16.94
CA SER A 270 -9.25 13.74 17.79
C SER A 270 -7.71 13.81 17.84
N PRO A 271 -7.09 14.93 17.46
CA PRO A 271 -5.65 15.03 17.33
C PRO A 271 -4.97 15.02 18.70
N LYS A 272 -4.30 13.92 19.03
CA LYS A 272 -3.69 13.73 20.35
C LYS A 272 -2.62 14.80 20.62
N GLY A 273 -2.77 15.49 21.75
CA GLY A 273 -1.83 16.53 22.19
C GLY A 273 -2.03 17.89 21.53
N PHE A 274 -3.09 18.06 20.72
CA PHE A 274 -3.51 19.35 20.20
C PHE A 274 -4.70 19.90 21.01
N THR A 275 -4.74 21.21 21.15
CA THR A 275 -5.85 21.94 21.81
C THR A 275 -6.73 22.57 20.75
N ARG A 276 -8.06 22.42 20.85
CA ARG A 276 -9.01 23.03 19.91
C ARG A 276 -9.00 24.56 20.05
N ILE A 277 -8.94 25.25 18.91
CA ILE A 277 -9.08 26.70 18.82
C ILE A 277 -10.57 27.02 18.65
N ASN A 278 -11.06 28.05 19.36
CA ASN A 278 -12.45 28.48 19.26
C ASN A 278 -12.66 29.41 18.05
N GLU A 279 -12.66 28.84 16.85
CA GLU A 279 -12.97 29.54 15.61
C GLU A 279 -14.37 29.15 15.10
N PRO A 280 -15.28 30.12 14.89
CA PRO A 280 -16.58 29.83 14.31
C PRO A 280 -16.42 29.19 12.93
N LYS A 281 -17.08 28.05 12.71
CA LYS A 281 -17.14 27.31 11.43
C LYS A 281 -15.84 26.63 10.97
N LYS A 282 -14.74 26.68 11.74
CA LYS A 282 -13.49 25.96 11.42
C LYS A 282 -13.18 24.90 12.49
N LEU A 283 -12.68 23.74 12.07
CA LEU A 283 -12.12 22.75 12.98
C LEU A 283 -10.61 22.95 13.05
N ALA A 284 -10.20 23.93 13.87
CA ALA A 284 -8.80 24.29 14.05
C ALA A 284 -8.27 23.85 15.42
N PHE A 285 -7.01 23.44 15.44
CA PHE A 285 -6.30 23.00 16.64
C PHE A 285 -4.87 23.54 16.66
N THR A 286 -4.26 23.59 17.84
CA THR A 286 -2.87 24.02 17.99
C THR A 286 -2.09 23.13 18.95
N LYS A 287 -0.80 22.95 18.66
CA LYS A 287 0.20 22.34 19.53
C LYS A 287 1.51 23.08 19.32
N ASP A 288 2.03 23.71 20.37
CA ASP A 288 3.23 24.54 20.30
C ASP A 288 3.11 25.61 19.20
N LYS A 289 3.96 25.57 18.16
CA LYS A 289 3.93 26.47 16.99
C LYS A 289 3.22 25.87 15.78
N ILE A 290 2.57 24.72 15.94
CA ILE A 290 1.88 24.00 14.87
C ILE A 290 0.39 24.31 14.98
N ARG A 291 -0.19 24.76 13.87
CA ARG A 291 -1.63 24.87 13.65
C ARG A 291 -2.09 23.69 12.81
N LEU A 292 -3.18 23.03 13.19
CA LEU A 292 -3.85 21.98 12.42
C LEU A 292 -5.25 22.45 12.06
N ASP A 293 -5.53 22.58 10.78
CA ASP A 293 -6.87 22.84 10.26
C ASP A 293 -7.45 21.57 9.66
N VAL A 294 -8.71 21.27 9.97
CA VAL A 294 -9.47 20.15 9.40
C VAL A 294 -10.71 20.72 8.71
N GLU A 295 -10.83 20.46 7.42
CA GLU A 295 -11.85 21.06 6.57
C GLU A 295 -12.47 20.00 5.67
N SER A 296 -13.64 20.35 5.12
CA SER A 296 -14.28 19.56 4.07
C SER A 296 -14.97 20.45 3.06
N PHE A 297 -15.01 19.98 1.82
CA PHE A 297 -15.79 20.59 0.75
C PHE A 297 -16.44 19.50 -0.10
N ALA A 298 -17.55 19.83 -0.77
CA ALA A 298 -18.23 18.91 -1.67
C ALA A 298 -17.69 19.09 -3.10
N VAL A 299 -17.44 17.98 -3.79
CA VAL A 299 -17.26 17.97 -5.24
C VAL A 299 -18.57 17.55 -5.90
N PRO A 300 -18.97 18.15 -7.05
CA PRO A 300 -20.20 17.78 -7.72
C PRO A 300 -20.25 16.28 -8.04
N ILE A 301 -21.33 15.58 -7.65
CA ILE A 301 -21.53 14.13 -7.88
C ILE A 301 -21.54 13.77 -9.38
N GLN A 302 -21.71 14.75 -10.28
CA GLN A 302 -21.57 14.51 -11.73
C GLN A 302 -20.11 14.39 -12.18
N ALA A 303 -19.15 14.89 -11.40
CA ALA A 303 -17.71 14.76 -11.65
C ALA A 303 -17.11 13.47 -11.07
N VAL A 304 -17.84 12.77 -10.20
CA VAL A 304 -17.46 11.49 -9.59
C VAL A 304 -18.69 10.60 -9.73
N SER A 305 -18.71 9.71 -10.74
CA SER A 305 -19.88 8.88 -11.09
C SER A 305 -20.63 8.37 -9.85
N SER A 306 -21.94 8.12 -9.93
CA SER A 306 -22.78 7.60 -8.83
C SER A 306 -22.34 6.27 -8.17
N ALA A 307 -21.20 5.70 -8.60
CA ALA A 307 -20.48 4.59 -7.98
C ALA A 307 -19.34 5.08 -7.07
N MET A 308 -18.86 4.25 -6.14
CA MET A 308 -17.75 4.63 -5.25
C MET A 308 -16.54 5.14 -6.06
N PRO A 309 -15.80 6.17 -5.59
CA PRO A 309 -14.68 6.71 -6.35
C PRO A 309 -13.61 5.64 -6.62
N THR A 310 -13.21 5.48 -7.88
CA THR A 310 -12.14 4.57 -8.31
C THR A 310 -10.79 5.02 -7.76
N MET A 311 -9.79 4.14 -7.70
CA MET A 311 -8.42 4.51 -7.32
C MET A 311 -7.91 5.67 -8.19
N MET A 312 -8.16 5.61 -9.49
CA MET A 312 -7.83 6.67 -10.44
C MET A 312 -8.49 8.01 -10.08
N GLY A 313 -9.79 8.03 -9.76
CA GLY A 313 -10.48 9.26 -9.35
C GLY A 313 -9.91 9.85 -8.05
N LYS A 314 -9.55 9.00 -7.09
CA LYS A 314 -8.89 9.43 -5.84
C LYS A 314 -7.51 10.01 -6.13
N GLN A 315 -6.73 9.37 -7.00
CA GLN A 315 -5.42 9.83 -7.41
C GLN A 315 -5.44 11.17 -8.14
N MET A 316 -6.39 11.35 -9.06
CA MET A 316 -6.59 12.62 -9.73
C MET A 316 -6.90 13.74 -8.73
N LEU A 317 -7.68 13.47 -7.68
CA LEU A 317 -7.89 14.44 -6.60
C LEU A 317 -6.58 14.82 -5.90
N GLY A 318 -5.73 13.83 -5.56
CA GLY A 318 -4.41 14.07 -4.97
C GLY A 318 -3.52 14.92 -5.87
N ASP A 319 -3.44 14.60 -7.16
CA ASP A 319 -2.61 15.31 -8.12
C ASP A 319 -3.12 16.74 -8.36
N GLN A 320 -4.44 16.94 -8.44
CA GLN A 320 -5.06 18.27 -8.54
C GLN A 320 -4.81 19.11 -7.28
N TYR A 321 -4.85 18.49 -6.11
CA TYR A 321 -4.54 19.17 -4.86
C TYR A 321 -3.07 19.62 -4.82
N LEU A 322 -2.14 18.73 -5.19
CA LEU A 322 -0.73 19.09 -5.33
C LEU A 322 -0.53 20.24 -6.32
N LYS A 323 -1.16 20.15 -7.50
CA LYS A 323 -1.11 21.21 -8.52
C LYS A 323 -1.61 22.54 -7.98
N SER A 324 -2.73 22.53 -7.25
CA SER A 324 -3.31 23.72 -6.63
C SER A 324 -2.35 24.35 -5.61
N LEU A 325 -1.71 23.55 -4.75
CA LEU A 325 -0.71 24.04 -3.80
C LEU A 325 0.47 24.73 -4.52
N VAL A 326 0.94 24.15 -5.63
CA VAL A 326 2.03 24.73 -6.43
C VAL A 326 1.60 26.02 -7.13
N ASP A 327 0.45 26.02 -7.80
CA ASP A 327 0.01 27.15 -8.61
C ASP A 327 -0.47 28.33 -7.75
N VAL A 328 -1.24 28.06 -6.70
CA VAL A 328 -1.92 29.06 -5.87
C VAL A 328 -1.05 29.45 -4.68
N ASN A 329 -0.53 28.47 -3.93
CA ASN A 329 0.25 28.71 -2.72
C ASN A 329 1.76 28.79 -2.97
N LYS A 330 2.20 28.69 -4.23
CA LYS A 330 3.62 28.68 -4.63
C LYS A 330 4.42 27.66 -3.82
N ALA A 331 3.82 26.49 -3.60
CA ALA A 331 4.42 25.45 -2.79
C ALA A 331 5.62 24.78 -3.48
N THR A 332 6.66 24.52 -2.70
CA THR A 332 7.73 23.58 -3.01
C THR A 332 7.43 22.29 -2.25
N ILE A 333 7.21 21.21 -2.98
CA ILE A 333 6.87 19.89 -2.45
C ILE A 333 8.13 19.06 -2.22
N ASP A 334 8.33 18.62 -0.98
CA ASP A 334 9.43 17.75 -0.57
C ASP A 334 9.00 16.27 -0.50
N ARG A 335 7.71 16.03 -0.26
CA ARG A 335 7.15 14.68 -0.10
C ARG A 335 5.73 14.64 -0.64
N TYR A 336 5.46 13.66 -1.50
CA TYR A 336 4.12 13.32 -1.98
C TYR A 336 3.94 11.81 -1.99
N GLU A 337 2.94 11.32 -1.26
CA GLU A 337 2.75 9.89 -1.00
C GLU A 337 1.27 9.50 -1.01
N THR A 338 0.99 8.25 -1.37
CA THR A 338 -0.32 7.64 -1.16
C THR A 338 -0.29 6.88 0.17
N HIS A 339 -1.26 7.14 1.04
CA HIS A 339 -1.44 6.41 2.29
C HIS A 339 -2.70 5.57 2.21
N ILE A 340 -2.56 4.26 2.45
CA ILE A 340 -3.67 3.31 2.50
C ILE A 340 -3.78 2.83 3.95
N ILE A 341 -4.71 3.40 4.70
CA ILE A 341 -4.91 3.12 6.13
C ILE A 341 -6.22 2.36 6.30
N ASP A 342 -6.14 1.09 6.71
CA ASP A 342 -7.32 0.21 6.85
C ASP A 342 -8.24 0.20 5.61
N GLY A 343 -7.63 0.31 4.41
CA GLY A 343 -8.34 0.36 3.13
C GLY A 343 -8.80 1.76 2.69
N ALA A 344 -8.74 2.77 3.56
CA ALA A 344 -8.97 4.16 3.18
C ALA A 344 -7.74 4.72 2.44
N VAL A 345 -7.96 5.26 1.25
CA VAL A 345 -6.91 5.83 0.40
C VAL A 345 -6.86 7.34 0.59
N MET A 346 -5.70 7.85 0.96
CA MET A 346 -5.43 9.26 1.22
C MET A 346 -4.14 9.67 0.51
N PHE A 347 -3.95 10.97 0.34
CA PHE A 347 -2.74 11.53 -0.25
C PHE A 347 -2.09 12.50 0.72
N TYR A 348 -0.84 12.21 1.06
CA TYR A 348 -0.03 13.01 1.96
C TYR A 348 0.92 13.89 1.13
N VAL A 349 0.93 15.19 1.41
CA VAL A 349 1.79 16.18 0.77
C VAL A 349 2.48 17.00 1.85
N ALA A 350 3.79 17.20 1.74
CA ALA A 350 4.53 18.09 2.63
C ALA A 350 5.60 18.88 1.90
N GLY A 351 5.93 20.05 2.46
CA GLY A 351 6.98 20.90 1.98
C GLY A 351 6.90 22.31 2.56
N THR A 352 7.23 23.29 1.74
CA THR A 352 7.09 24.72 2.09
C THR A 352 6.11 25.39 1.14
N MET A 353 5.36 26.36 1.63
CA MET A 353 4.44 27.16 0.82
C MET A 353 4.36 28.57 1.36
N LYS A 354 3.82 29.51 0.57
CA LYS A 354 3.52 30.83 1.09
C LYS A 354 2.43 30.75 2.16
N ASN A 355 2.53 31.57 3.20
CA ASN A 355 1.57 31.56 4.30
C ASN A 355 0.13 31.79 3.78
N PRO A 356 -0.77 30.79 3.89
CA PRO A 356 -2.12 30.89 3.36
C PRO A 356 -3.01 31.85 4.16
N GLU A 357 -2.57 32.28 5.36
CA GLU A 357 -3.27 33.25 6.19
C GLU A 357 -2.91 34.70 5.82
N SER A 358 -1.96 34.92 4.89
CA SER A 358 -1.68 36.24 4.34
C SER A 358 -2.62 36.56 3.18
N SER A 359 -3.28 37.72 3.21
CA SER A 359 -4.15 38.18 2.12
C SER A 359 -3.38 38.57 0.85
N ASP A 360 -2.11 38.97 1.00
CA ASP A 360 -1.20 39.24 -0.10
C ASP A 360 -0.24 38.06 -0.25
N THR A 361 -0.46 37.27 -1.29
CA THR A 361 0.36 36.10 -1.58
C THR A 361 1.71 36.50 -2.16
N ASP A 362 1.94 37.71 -2.64
CA ASP A 362 3.24 38.09 -3.21
C ASP A 362 4.27 38.48 -2.14
N THR A 363 3.81 38.91 -0.96
CA THR A 363 4.65 39.34 0.17
C THR A 363 4.61 38.40 1.37
N ALA A 364 3.81 37.32 1.31
CA ALA A 364 3.68 36.36 2.40
C ALA A 364 4.99 35.61 2.70
N GLU A 365 5.43 35.65 3.95
CA GLU A 365 6.52 34.80 4.45
C GLU A 365 6.19 33.31 4.25
N PRO A 366 7.18 32.48 3.88
CA PRO A 366 6.97 31.06 3.71
C PRO A 366 6.71 30.36 5.05
N VAL A 367 5.97 29.24 4.99
CA VAL A 367 5.67 28.34 6.10
C VAL A 367 5.99 26.91 5.71
N ALA A 368 6.34 26.08 6.68
CA ALA A 368 6.34 24.63 6.51
C ALA A 368 4.90 24.10 6.58
N PHE A 369 4.58 23.11 5.76
CA PHE A 369 3.27 22.46 5.79
C PHE A 369 3.35 20.95 5.63
N GLY A 370 2.34 20.27 6.17
CA GLY A 370 2.01 18.88 5.87
C GLY A 370 0.50 18.77 5.75
N ALA A 371 0.00 18.05 4.75
CA ALA A 371 -1.43 17.93 4.49
C ALA A 371 -1.80 16.52 4.05
N THR A 372 -2.97 16.05 4.47
CA THR A 372 -3.60 14.83 3.98
C THR A 372 -4.95 15.17 3.38
N ILE A 373 -5.23 14.63 2.19
CA ILE A 373 -6.52 14.75 1.50
C ILE A 373 -7.14 13.38 1.25
N ILE A 374 -8.47 13.27 1.43
CA ILE A 374 -9.24 12.04 1.21
C ILE A 374 -10.56 12.35 0.49
N LEU A 375 -10.95 11.49 -0.45
CA LEU A 375 -12.27 11.51 -1.06
C LEU A 375 -13.20 10.52 -0.36
N GLY A 376 -14.26 11.03 0.25
CA GLY A 376 -15.33 10.23 0.84
C GLY A 376 -16.33 9.70 -0.19
N ASN A 377 -17.07 8.67 0.19
CA ASN A 377 -17.99 7.94 -0.70
C ASN A 377 -19.19 8.77 -1.18
N ASN A 378 -19.51 9.87 -0.50
CA ASN A 378 -20.65 10.74 -0.82
C ASN A 378 -20.24 11.99 -1.62
N GLY A 379 -19.02 12.04 -2.17
CA GLY A 379 -18.49 13.20 -2.88
C GLY A 379 -17.98 14.33 -1.95
N ASN A 380 -17.87 14.06 -0.65
CA ASN A 380 -17.23 14.97 0.30
C ASN A 380 -15.73 14.71 0.33
N VAL A 381 -14.94 15.76 0.13
CA VAL A 381 -13.48 15.75 0.28
C VAL A 381 -13.12 16.25 1.66
N GLY A 382 -12.25 15.52 2.36
CA GLY A 382 -11.64 15.93 3.61
C GLY A 382 -10.21 16.40 3.39
N VAL A 383 -9.82 17.50 4.06
CA VAL A 383 -8.44 17.99 4.09
C VAL A 383 -8.04 18.26 5.53
N ALA A 384 -6.93 17.68 5.96
CA ALA A 384 -6.28 18.01 7.22
C ALA A 384 -4.93 18.62 6.88
N ARG A 385 -4.61 19.79 7.43
CA ARG A 385 -3.40 20.54 7.10
C ARG A 385 -2.75 21.09 8.35
N MET A 386 -1.48 20.75 8.53
CA MET A 386 -0.60 21.37 9.51
C MET A 386 0.19 22.49 8.88
N ILE A 387 0.30 23.62 9.59
CA ILE A 387 1.11 24.78 9.22
C ILE A 387 2.00 25.13 10.42
N ALA A 388 3.28 25.41 10.15
CA ALA A 388 4.25 25.82 11.15
C ALA A 388 5.31 26.74 10.54
N PRO A 389 6.12 27.44 11.37
CA PRO A 389 7.27 28.19 10.89
C PRO A 389 8.24 27.30 10.10
N VAL A 390 8.90 27.86 9.09
CA VAL A 390 9.96 27.17 8.31
C VAL A 390 11.02 26.62 9.25
N GLY A 391 11.51 25.41 8.95
CA GLY A 391 12.43 24.64 9.78
C GLY A 391 11.75 23.68 10.77
N THR A 392 10.43 23.76 10.92
CA THR A 392 9.66 22.75 11.68
C THR A 392 9.53 21.47 10.84
N VAL A 393 9.95 20.33 11.40
CA VAL A 393 9.84 19.02 10.72
C VAL A 393 8.44 18.44 10.94
N LEU A 394 7.56 18.61 9.94
CA LEU A 394 6.18 18.11 9.97
C LEU A 394 6.03 16.66 9.46
N THR A 395 7.12 16.04 9.02
CA THR A 395 7.16 14.68 8.43
C THR A 395 7.47 13.58 9.45
N THR A 396 7.46 13.89 10.75
CA THR A 396 7.65 12.89 11.81
C THR A 396 6.49 11.90 11.84
N PRO A 397 6.72 10.60 12.14
CA PRO A 397 5.66 9.60 12.17
C PRO A 397 4.47 10.01 13.04
N GLU A 398 4.70 10.68 14.18
CA GLU A 398 3.64 11.12 15.08
C GLU A 398 2.74 12.21 14.48
N LEU A 399 3.29 13.13 13.69
CA LEU A 399 2.52 14.20 13.05
C LEU A 399 1.82 13.70 11.79
N VAL A 400 2.47 12.80 11.04
CA VAL A 400 1.85 12.08 9.91
C VAL A 400 0.65 11.27 10.40
N ASP A 401 0.78 10.51 11.49
CA ASP A 401 -0.33 9.75 12.09
C ASP A 401 -1.50 10.65 12.53
N VAL A 402 -1.24 11.91 12.91
CA VAL A 402 -2.31 12.88 13.19
C VAL A 402 -3.00 13.31 11.90
N LEU A 403 -2.24 13.62 10.84
CA LEU A 403 -2.80 14.02 9.55
C LEU A 403 -3.61 12.89 8.88
N ASP A 404 -3.19 11.64 9.05
CA ASP A 404 -3.90 10.44 8.59
C ASP A 404 -5.15 10.09 9.42
N GLY A 405 -5.57 10.96 10.33
CA GLY A 405 -6.69 10.73 11.25
C GLY A 405 -8.07 10.62 10.59
N PHE A 406 -8.20 10.75 9.28
CA PHE A 406 -9.48 10.62 8.60
C PHE A 406 -10.04 9.20 8.63
N LYS A 407 -11.36 9.10 8.80
CA LYS A 407 -12.14 7.86 8.74
C LYS A 407 -13.40 8.08 7.91
N LEU A 408 -13.76 7.09 7.10
CA LEU A 408 -15.02 7.09 6.35
C LEU A 408 -16.11 6.38 7.16
N THR A 409 -17.27 7.01 7.32
CA THR A 409 -18.31 6.55 8.26
C THR A 409 -19.31 5.55 7.71
N ASN A 410 -19.27 5.20 6.43
CA ASN A 410 -20.15 4.20 5.85
C ASN A 410 -19.36 3.01 5.31
N SER A 411 -19.50 1.91 6.06
CA SER A 411 -19.26 0.53 5.69
C SER A 411 -20.27 0.10 4.61
N LEU A 412 -19.96 0.36 3.35
CA LEU A 412 -20.38 -0.58 2.32
C LEU A 412 -19.43 -1.77 2.47
N ASN A 413 -20.01 -2.92 2.84
CA ASN A 413 -19.37 -4.21 3.10
C ASN A 413 -17.91 -4.31 2.66
N ILE A 414 -17.08 -4.83 3.56
CA ILE A 414 -15.68 -5.28 3.40
C ILE A 414 -15.53 -6.34 2.27
N ASN A 415 -16.61 -6.64 1.52
CA ASN A 415 -16.65 -7.48 0.32
C ASN A 415 -16.77 -6.72 -1.00
N ASN A 416 -16.87 -5.39 -0.99
CA ASN A 416 -16.71 -4.59 -2.19
C ASN A 416 -15.48 -3.73 -1.98
N SER A 417 -14.39 -4.22 -2.54
CA SER A 417 -13.31 -3.40 -3.09
C SER A 417 -13.82 -2.02 -3.54
N SER A 418 -12.92 -1.04 -3.60
CA SER A 418 -12.94 -0.10 -4.72
C SER A 418 -13.53 -0.82 -5.93
N GLN A 419 -14.73 -0.43 -6.39
CA GLN A 419 -15.32 -1.13 -7.51
C GLN A 419 -14.38 -0.89 -8.68
N VAL A 420 -13.72 -1.98 -9.03
CA VAL A 420 -13.02 -2.26 -10.26
C VAL A 420 -13.81 -1.65 -11.40
N LEU A 421 -13.21 -0.67 -12.05
CA LEU A 421 -13.44 -0.36 -13.47
C LEU A 421 -12.09 -0.13 -14.13
#